data_AF-A0A6M0FWR2-F1
#
_entry.id   AF-A0A6M0FWR2-F1
#
_cell.length_a   1.000
_cell.length_b   1.000
_cell.length_c   1.000
_cell.angle_alpha   90.00
_cell.angle_beta   90.00
_cell.angle_gamma   90.00
#
_symmetry.space_group_name_H-M   'P 1'
#
loop_
_entity.id
_entity.type
_entity.pdbx_description
1 polymer ?
#
loop_
_entity_poly.entity_id
_entity_poly.type
_entity_poly.pdbx_seq_one_letter_code
_entity_poly.pdbx_strand_id
1 'polypeptide(L)'
;MKRFWNQIFPYVALIVGLWLAWDLLANLVAEILWFQEVDYLDSFLLRLETQLALWFGVCFISAGFLLGNLFLASRLKQTQESSLARDSAVNRLGNNLGDYQPNQTRFYQTSNQVQPVGQTRLNLSGEVLPPPGYRYRQDVGLASARFKEYQETKAAQTIPPLTLDLRSLLLVMLLLCTVVGLMLLHYGTITLPLWHPELGIPHVTPPLPAAFSWISLQQLLLSQPFGSEQIWQLGFVAVVVVALVIKPQFCLRAIAIAFSLSWSLILSYQWGRVLQYFHPTAFQLEEPQFQHDISFHVFNLPVWQLLDFWLGGLFLFGLVAVVIIYIASGNSLSQGKFPGFSE
;
A
#
# COMPACT_ATOMS: atom_id res chain seq x y z
N MET A 1 -30.77 14.28 -1.00
CA MET A 1 -30.64 12.87 -0.55
C MET A 1 -29.26 12.53 0.03
N LYS A 2 -28.11 12.78 -0.64
CA LYS A 2 -26.75 12.50 -0.09
C LYS A 2 -26.47 13.09 1.31
N ARG A 3 -26.92 14.33 1.57
CA ARG A 3 -26.71 15.02 2.85
C ARG A 3 -27.48 14.39 4.02
N PHE A 4 -28.64 13.78 3.76
CA PHE A 4 -29.47 13.09 4.74
C PHE A 4 -28.85 11.74 5.14
N TRP A 5 -28.37 10.96 4.15
CA TRP A 5 -27.66 9.70 4.39
C TRP A 5 -26.38 9.88 5.22
N ASN A 6 -25.60 10.94 4.95
CA ASN A 6 -24.40 11.22 5.74
C ASN A 6 -24.68 11.58 7.21
N GLN A 7 -25.89 12.08 7.52
CA GLN A 7 -26.28 12.41 8.89
C GLN A 7 -26.82 11.21 9.65
N ILE A 8 -27.51 10.29 8.97
CA ILE A 8 -28.13 9.11 9.61
C ILE A 8 -27.16 7.96 9.77
N PHE A 9 -26.26 7.75 8.80
CA PHE A 9 -25.27 6.68 8.83
C PHE A 9 -24.49 6.57 10.15
N PRO A 10 -23.96 7.64 10.77
CA PRO A 10 -23.24 7.51 12.03
C PRO A 10 -24.12 7.04 13.19
N TYR A 11 -25.39 7.48 13.26
CA TYR A 11 -26.31 7.03 14.31
C TYR A 11 -26.73 5.57 14.12
N VAL A 12 -26.99 5.16 12.88
CA VAL A 12 -27.29 3.76 12.57
C VAL A 12 -26.10 2.87 12.90
N ALA A 13 -24.89 3.27 12.50
CA ALA A 13 -23.66 2.56 12.83
C ALA A 13 -23.44 2.49 14.35
N LEU A 14 -23.74 3.56 15.09
CA LEU A 14 -23.65 3.58 16.55
C LEU A 14 -24.65 2.63 17.20
N ILE A 15 -25.91 2.62 16.77
CA ILE A 15 -26.95 1.73 17.31
C ILE A 15 -26.60 0.27 17.03
N VAL A 16 -26.19 -0.06 15.81
CA VAL A 16 -25.74 -1.42 15.45
C VAL A 16 -24.51 -1.81 16.24
N GLY A 17 -23.54 -0.90 16.40
CA GLY A 17 -22.33 -1.14 17.19
C GLY A 17 -22.65 -1.39 18.66
N LEU A 18 -23.56 -0.62 19.25
CA LEU A 18 -23.99 -0.79 20.64
C LEU A 18 -24.72 -2.13 20.83
N TRP A 19 -25.57 -2.52 19.88
CA TRP A 19 -26.28 -3.80 19.92
C TRP A 19 -25.30 -4.98 19.87
N LEU A 20 -24.36 -4.97 18.92
CA LEU A 20 -23.33 -6.01 18.83
C LEU A 20 -22.45 -6.06 20.09
N ALA A 21 -22.09 -4.90 20.64
CA ALA A 21 -21.30 -4.83 21.87
C ALA A 21 -22.06 -5.43 23.06
N TRP A 22 -23.37 -5.19 23.14
CA TRP A 22 -24.22 -5.77 24.19
C TRP A 22 -24.28 -7.30 24.10
N ASP A 23 -24.47 -7.84 22.90
CA ASP A 23 -24.52 -9.29 22.66
C ASP A 23 -23.17 -9.96 23.00
N LEU A 24 -22.06 -9.38 22.56
CA LEU A 24 -20.71 -9.84 22.89
C LEU A 24 -20.45 -9.81 24.40
N LEU A 25 -20.86 -8.73 25.08
CA LEU A 25 -20.68 -8.58 26.51
C LEU A 25 -21.52 -9.60 27.29
N ALA A 26 -22.77 -9.81 26.90
CA ALA A 26 -23.66 -10.77 27.54
C ALA A 26 -23.12 -12.20 27.43
N ASN A 27 -22.67 -12.59 26.23
CA ASN A 27 -22.04 -13.90 26.01
C ASN A 27 -20.74 -14.05 26.81
N LEU A 28 -19.87 -13.03 26.82
CA LEU A 28 -18.63 -13.06 27.57
C LEU A 28 -18.87 -13.20 29.08
N VAL A 29 -19.82 -12.45 29.65
CA VAL A 29 -20.17 -12.55 31.07
C VAL A 29 -20.74 -13.93 31.40
N ALA A 30 -21.61 -14.46 30.53
CA ALA A 30 -22.17 -15.80 30.71
C ALA A 30 -21.08 -16.89 30.69
N GLU A 31 -20.12 -16.81 29.76
CA GLU A 31 -18.99 -17.73 29.71
C GLU A 31 -18.11 -17.60 30.96
N ILE A 32 -17.78 -16.39 31.41
CA ILE A 32 -16.98 -16.17 32.62
C ILE A 32 -17.63 -16.81 33.84
N LEU A 33 -18.94 -16.60 34.04
CA LEU A 33 -19.67 -17.19 35.16
C LEU A 33 -19.71 -18.72 35.08
N TRP A 34 -19.88 -19.28 33.88
CA TRP A 34 -19.88 -20.73 33.68
C TRP A 34 -18.50 -21.36 33.97
N PHE A 35 -17.42 -20.78 33.45
CA PHE A 35 -16.06 -21.28 33.68
C PHE A 35 -15.60 -21.11 35.13
N GLN A 36 -16.14 -20.11 35.84
CA GLN A 36 -15.94 -19.96 37.28
C GLN A 36 -16.56 -21.11 38.07
N GLU A 37 -17.74 -21.60 37.66
CA GLU A 37 -18.43 -22.71 38.33
C GLU A 37 -17.70 -24.06 38.16
N VAL A 38 -17.04 -24.26 37.01
CA VAL A 38 -16.32 -25.52 36.69
C VAL A 38 -14.85 -25.48 37.11
N ASP A 39 -14.38 -24.37 37.71
CA ASP A 39 -12.99 -24.16 38.15
C ASP A 39 -11.94 -24.18 37.01
N TYR A 40 -12.33 -23.69 35.82
CA TYR A 40 -11.46 -23.55 34.64
C TYR A 40 -11.29 -22.09 34.18
N LEU A 41 -11.62 -21.12 35.04
CA LEU A 41 -11.59 -19.69 34.71
C LEU A 41 -10.21 -19.24 34.19
N ASP A 42 -9.12 -19.68 34.82
CA ASP A 42 -7.76 -19.32 34.41
C ASP A 42 -7.42 -19.82 33.00
N SER A 43 -7.85 -21.03 32.66
CA SER A 43 -7.64 -21.60 31.31
C SER A 43 -8.44 -20.83 30.25
N PHE A 44 -9.65 -20.40 30.59
CA PHE A 44 -10.47 -19.56 29.73
C PHE A 44 -9.84 -18.18 29.51
N LEU A 45 -9.39 -17.52 30.58
CA LEU A 45 -8.74 -16.21 30.50
C LEU A 45 -7.44 -16.27 29.69
N LEU A 46 -6.62 -17.30 29.90
CA LEU A 46 -5.40 -17.51 29.12
C LEU A 46 -5.70 -17.67 27.62
N ARG A 47 -6.74 -18.43 27.26
CA ARG A 47 -7.22 -18.55 25.88
C ARG A 47 -7.64 -17.19 25.33
N LEU A 48 -8.51 -16.47 26.05
CA LEU A 48 -9.04 -15.18 25.60
C LEU A 48 -7.93 -14.14 25.42
N GLU A 49 -7.00 -14.05 26.37
CA GLU A 49 -5.85 -13.16 26.30
C GLU A 49 -4.98 -13.50 25.09
N THR A 50 -4.64 -14.78 24.88
CA THR A 50 -3.84 -15.22 23.74
C THR A 50 -4.54 -14.89 22.42
N GLN A 51 -5.85 -15.14 22.33
CA GLN A 51 -6.64 -14.83 21.13
C GLN A 51 -6.66 -13.33 20.84
N LEU A 52 -6.87 -12.49 21.85
CA LEU A 52 -6.86 -11.03 21.70
C LEU A 52 -5.47 -10.50 21.36
N ALA A 53 -4.43 -10.98 22.04
CA ALA A 53 -3.04 -10.57 21.80
C ALA A 53 -2.63 -10.88 20.36
N LEU A 54 -2.94 -12.09 19.86
CA LEU A 54 -2.70 -12.47 18.47
C LEU A 54 -3.51 -11.61 17.50
N TRP A 55 -4.79 -11.38 17.79
CA TRP A 55 -5.65 -10.57 16.95
C TRP A 55 -5.09 -9.13 16.82
N PHE A 56 -4.89 -8.44 17.93
CA PHE A 56 -4.35 -7.08 17.91
C PHE A 56 -2.95 -7.01 17.31
N GLY A 57 -2.06 -7.93 17.67
CA GLY A 57 -0.68 -7.96 17.18
C GLY A 57 -0.61 -8.15 15.66
N VAL A 58 -1.27 -9.19 15.13
CA VAL A 58 -1.28 -9.51 13.70
C VAL A 58 -1.99 -8.42 12.90
N CYS A 59 -3.13 -7.91 13.41
CA CYS A 59 -3.86 -6.83 12.76
C CYS A 59 -3.01 -5.57 12.65
N PHE A 60 -2.34 -5.15 13.74
CA PHE A 60 -1.53 -3.93 13.76
C PHE A 60 -0.30 -4.04 12.86
N ILE A 61 0.42 -5.18 12.93
CA ILE A 61 1.58 -5.42 12.07
C ILE A 61 1.17 -5.44 10.59
N SER A 62 0.10 -6.17 10.26
CA SER A 62 -0.38 -6.28 8.87
C SER A 62 -0.87 -4.93 8.33
N ALA A 63 -1.68 -4.22 9.11
CA ALA A 63 -2.22 -2.93 8.72
C ALA A 63 -1.10 -1.89 8.59
N GLY A 64 -0.16 -1.86 9.54
CA GLY A 64 1.00 -0.96 9.50
C GLY A 64 1.86 -1.19 8.27
N PHE A 65 2.19 -2.45 7.96
CA PHE A 65 2.97 -2.82 6.79
C PHE A 65 2.24 -2.46 5.48
N LEU A 66 0.99 -2.92 5.31
CA LEU A 66 0.27 -2.72 4.06
C LEU A 66 -0.15 -1.27 3.84
N LEU A 67 -0.79 -0.63 4.83
CA LEU A 67 -1.23 0.76 4.69
C LEU A 67 -0.02 1.70 4.63
N GLY A 68 1.07 1.41 5.33
CA GLY A 68 2.34 2.12 5.22
C GLY A 68 2.89 2.07 3.80
N ASN A 69 2.99 0.87 3.21
CA ASN A 69 3.47 0.69 1.84
C ASN A 69 2.55 1.38 0.81
N LEU A 70 1.22 1.25 0.94
CA LEU A 70 0.28 1.91 0.04
C LEU A 70 0.29 3.43 0.20
N PHE A 71 0.49 3.94 1.42
CA PHE A 71 0.64 5.36 1.68
C PHE A 71 1.89 5.90 1.02
N LEU A 72 3.04 5.23 1.18
CA LEU A 72 4.30 5.63 0.57
C LEU A 72 4.21 5.61 -0.96
N ALA A 73 3.66 4.54 -1.54
CA ALA A 73 3.44 4.45 -2.98
C ALA A 73 2.54 5.59 -3.49
N SER A 74 1.49 5.95 -2.75
CA SER A 74 0.61 7.06 -3.13
C SER A 74 1.29 8.44 -3.05
N ARG A 75 2.17 8.65 -2.06
CA ARG A 75 2.99 9.86 -1.93
C ARG A 75 3.95 10.01 -3.11
N LEU A 76 4.67 8.94 -3.45
CA LEU A 76 5.66 8.96 -4.54
C LEU A 76 5.01 9.21 -5.91
N LYS A 77 3.86 8.60 -6.18
CA LYS A 77 3.07 8.87 -7.38
C LYS A 77 2.76 10.37 -7.54
N GLN A 78 2.34 11.03 -6.46
CA GLN A 78 1.97 12.46 -6.50
C GLN A 78 3.19 13.34 -6.80
N THR A 79 4.35 13.01 -6.24
CA THR A 79 5.60 13.72 -6.53
C THR A 79 6.01 13.58 -8.00
N GLN A 80 5.90 12.37 -8.57
CA GLN A 80 6.25 12.12 -9.97
C GLN A 80 5.32 12.85 -10.95
N GLU A 81 4.01 12.91 -10.68
CA GLU A 81 3.08 13.68 -11.51
C GLU A 81 3.42 15.19 -11.49
N SER A 82 3.87 15.71 -10.34
CA SER A 82 4.26 17.11 -10.20
C SER A 82 5.55 17.46 -10.95
N SER A 83 6.55 16.56 -10.98
CA SER A 83 7.79 16.78 -11.73
C SER A 83 7.56 16.73 -13.24
N LEU A 84 6.77 15.77 -13.73
CA LEU A 84 6.37 15.68 -15.14
C LEU A 84 5.57 16.91 -15.60
N ALA A 85 4.67 17.42 -14.75
CA ALA A 85 3.94 18.66 -15.03
C ALA A 85 4.87 19.88 -15.08
N ARG A 86 5.89 19.92 -14.22
CA ARG A 86 6.90 20.99 -14.20
C ARG A 86 7.77 20.96 -15.46
N ASP A 87 8.28 19.80 -15.85
CA ASP A 87 9.14 19.64 -17.02
C ASP A 87 8.41 19.96 -18.33
N SER A 88 7.15 19.53 -18.45
CA SER A 88 6.31 19.89 -19.60
C SER A 88 6.01 21.40 -19.65
N ALA A 89 5.82 22.07 -18.51
CA ALA A 89 5.69 23.51 -18.45
C ALA A 89 6.99 24.25 -18.85
N VAL A 90 8.16 23.77 -18.39
CA VAL A 90 9.47 24.32 -18.75
C VAL A 90 9.75 24.16 -20.25
N ASN A 91 9.45 22.99 -20.84
CA ASN A 91 9.62 22.77 -22.28
C ASN A 91 8.68 23.66 -23.11
N ARG A 92 7.45 23.90 -22.65
CA ARG A 92 6.54 24.86 -23.30
C ARG A 92 7.08 26.29 -23.27
N LEU A 93 7.64 26.72 -22.14
CA LEU A 93 8.27 28.04 -22.01
C LEU A 93 9.54 28.14 -22.87
N GLY A 94 10.36 27.09 -22.90
CA GLY A 94 11.57 27.00 -23.73
C GLY A 94 11.27 27.05 -25.23
N ASN A 95 10.24 26.34 -25.71
CA ASN A 95 9.81 26.42 -27.11
C ASN A 95 9.28 27.81 -27.47
N ASN A 96 8.55 28.48 -26.57
CA ASN A 96 8.10 29.86 -26.78
C ASN A 96 9.25 30.88 -26.76
N LEU A 97 10.37 30.56 -26.10
CA LEU A 97 11.61 31.35 -26.11
C LEU A 97 12.52 31.02 -27.30
N GLY A 98 12.32 29.86 -27.95
CA GLY A 98 13.03 29.48 -29.19
C GLY A 98 12.66 30.32 -30.41
N ASP A 99 11.50 31.00 -30.38
CA ASP A 99 11.08 31.98 -31.39
C ASP A 99 11.66 33.39 -31.17
N TYR A 100 12.44 33.62 -30.10
CA TYR A 100 13.21 34.85 -29.96
C TYR A 100 14.51 34.78 -30.78
N GLN A 101 14.40 35.07 -32.08
CA GLN A 101 15.53 35.64 -32.81
C GLN A 101 15.94 36.95 -32.11
N PRO A 102 17.24 37.18 -31.83
CA PRO A 102 17.70 38.44 -31.28
C PRO A 102 17.63 39.47 -32.40
N ASN A 103 16.44 40.03 -32.65
CA ASN A 103 16.30 41.10 -33.59
C ASN A 103 16.88 42.37 -32.94
N GLN A 104 17.92 42.89 -33.58
CA GLN A 104 18.66 44.05 -33.15
C GLN A 104 17.72 45.25 -32.95
N THR A 105 17.91 45.95 -31.82
CA THR A 105 17.55 47.37 -31.60
C THR A 105 16.09 47.79 -31.82
N ARG A 106 15.35 47.95 -30.71
CA ARG A 106 14.53 49.14 -30.50
C ARG A 106 14.67 49.62 -29.05
N PHE A 107 15.32 50.77 -28.92
CA PHE A 107 15.47 51.53 -27.70
C PHE A 107 14.08 51.95 -27.18
N TYR A 108 13.72 51.56 -25.96
CA TYR A 108 12.67 52.26 -25.22
C TYR A 108 13.29 53.49 -24.60
N GLN A 109 13.00 54.64 -25.20
CA GLN A 109 13.13 55.94 -24.58
C GLN A 109 11.87 56.12 -23.70
N THR A 110 11.91 55.62 -22.47
CA THR A 110 10.92 55.96 -21.45
C THR A 110 11.52 57.02 -20.53
N SER A 111 10.99 58.22 -20.67
CA SER A 111 11.25 59.37 -19.83
C SER A 111 10.99 59.05 -18.36
N ASN A 112 11.94 59.48 -17.51
CA ASN A 112 11.83 59.50 -16.07
C ASN A 112 10.63 60.35 -15.61
N GLN A 113 9.80 59.81 -14.72
CA GLN A 113 9.22 60.54 -13.59
C GLN A 113 9.10 59.59 -12.39
N VAL A 114 10.22 59.29 -11.73
CA VAL A 114 10.21 58.95 -10.30
C VAL A 114 11.30 59.82 -9.66
N GLN A 115 10.87 60.79 -8.87
CA GLN A 115 11.73 61.70 -8.09
C GLN A 115 12.54 60.90 -7.06
N PRO A 116 13.87 61.11 -6.96
CA PRO A 116 14.62 60.65 -5.82
C PRO A 116 14.47 61.65 -4.66
N VAL A 117 14.03 61.16 -3.49
CA VAL A 117 14.14 61.88 -2.22
C VAL A 117 15.63 62.08 -1.93
N GLY A 118 16.05 63.34 -1.90
CA GLY A 118 17.44 63.73 -1.78
C GLY A 118 18.06 63.39 -0.44
N GLN A 119 19.28 62.86 -0.47
CA GLN A 119 20.30 63.16 0.52
C GLN A 119 21.61 63.49 -0.19
N THR A 120 21.71 64.74 -0.64
CA THR A 120 22.97 65.32 -1.11
C THR A 120 23.81 65.66 0.12
N ARG A 121 24.86 64.88 0.41
CA ARG A 121 25.90 65.34 1.35
C ARG A 121 26.72 66.41 0.65
N LEU A 122 26.53 67.67 1.05
CA LEU A 122 27.35 68.80 0.63
C LEU A 122 28.56 68.92 1.56
N ASN A 123 29.78 69.02 1.00
CA ASN A 123 30.93 69.56 1.72
C ASN A 123 30.88 71.10 1.64
N LEU A 124 31.47 71.82 2.61
CA LEU A 124 31.37 73.28 2.81
C LEU A 124 31.93 74.15 1.66
N SER A 125 32.36 73.56 0.55
CA SER A 125 32.89 74.24 -0.64
C SER A 125 32.20 73.85 -1.97
N GLY A 126 31.10 73.09 -1.94
CA GLY A 126 30.15 73.05 -3.06
C GLY A 126 30.57 72.35 -4.36
N GLU A 127 31.36 71.28 -4.31
CA GLU A 127 31.62 70.41 -5.48
C GLU A 127 31.04 68.99 -5.30
N VAL A 128 30.49 68.43 -6.39
CA VAL A 128 29.82 67.11 -6.45
C VAL A 128 30.78 66.05 -7.02
N LEU A 129 31.03 64.97 -6.28
CA LEU A 129 31.81 63.80 -6.71
C LEU A 129 30.95 62.80 -7.53
N PRO A 130 31.48 62.18 -8.62
CA PRO A 130 30.75 61.18 -9.38
C PRO A 130 30.82 59.75 -8.77
N PRO A 131 29.80 58.88 -8.96
CA PRO A 131 29.77 57.51 -8.44
C PRO A 131 30.50 56.49 -9.35
N PRO A 132 30.94 55.33 -8.81
CA PRO A 132 31.76 54.37 -9.55
C PRO A 132 30.95 53.57 -10.59
N GLY A 133 31.55 53.35 -11.77
CA GLY A 133 30.93 52.61 -12.87
C GLY A 133 30.89 51.10 -12.65
N TYR A 134 29.74 50.48 -12.89
CA TYR A 134 29.58 49.02 -12.88
C TYR A 134 29.99 48.42 -14.24
N ARG A 135 30.97 47.50 -14.24
CA ARG A 135 31.36 46.70 -15.42
C ARG A 135 30.34 45.57 -15.65
N TYR A 136 29.74 45.52 -16.83
CA TYR A 136 28.78 44.47 -17.22
C TYR A 136 29.14 43.91 -18.60
N ARG A 137 30.15 43.01 -18.70
CA ARG A 137 30.48 42.29 -19.95
C ARG A 137 31.51 41.16 -19.74
N GLN A 138 31.15 40.03 -19.12
CA GLN A 138 31.92 38.78 -19.27
C GLN A 138 31.18 37.49 -18.87
N ASP A 139 30.12 37.59 -18.07
CA ASP A 139 29.57 36.42 -17.36
C ASP A 139 28.55 35.61 -18.17
N VAL A 140 28.01 36.20 -19.24
CA VAL A 140 26.93 35.59 -20.05
C VAL A 140 27.44 34.41 -20.88
N GLY A 141 28.69 34.46 -21.36
CA GLY A 141 29.31 33.39 -22.14
C GLY A 141 29.59 32.15 -21.30
N LEU A 142 30.09 32.32 -20.06
CA LEU A 142 30.35 31.23 -19.13
C LEU A 142 29.05 30.51 -18.71
N ALA A 143 27.97 31.27 -18.51
CA ALA A 143 26.65 30.71 -18.20
C ALA A 143 26.10 29.87 -19.37
N SER A 144 26.25 30.35 -20.61
CA SER A 144 25.81 29.58 -21.80
C SER A 144 26.62 28.29 -22.03
N ALA A 145 27.93 28.32 -21.78
CA ALA A 145 28.79 27.15 -21.91
C ALA A 145 28.47 26.08 -20.87
N ARG A 146 28.29 26.49 -19.59
CA ARG A 146 27.84 25.58 -18.51
C ARG A 146 26.46 25.01 -18.77
N PHE A 147 25.55 25.79 -19.36
CA PHE A 147 24.23 25.29 -19.76
C PHE A 147 24.33 24.21 -20.84
N LYS A 148 25.22 24.40 -21.80
CA LYS A 148 25.45 23.45 -22.89
C LYS A 148 26.08 22.15 -22.37
N GLU A 149 27.07 22.26 -21.50
CA GLU A 149 27.73 21.14 -20.82
C GLU A 149 26.74 20.38 -19.92
N TYR A 150 25.85 21.08 -19.22
CA TYR A 150 24.75 20.49 -18.44
C TYR A 150 23.73 19.74 -19.32
N GLN A 151 23.40 20.27 -20.50
CA GLN A 151 22.53 19.57 -21.44
C GLN A 151 23.20 18.34 -22.06
N GLU A 152 24.48 18.42 -22.40
CA GLU A 152 25.24 17.30 -22.96
C GLU A 152 25.46 16.17 -21.95
N THR A 153 25.73 16.50 -20.67
CA THR A 153 25.80 15.49 -19.60
C THR A 153 24.44 14.85 -19.31
N LYS A 154 23.34 15.62 -19.33
CA LYS A 154 21.99 15.08 -19.16
C LYS A 154 21.56 14.19 -20.33
N ALA A 155 22.01 14.50 -21.55
CA ALA A 155 21.74 13.70 -22.75
C ALA A 155 22.59 12.41 -22.82
N ALA A 156 23.80 12.41 -22.26
CA ALA A 156 24.67 11.24 -22.22
C ALA A 156 24.26 10.19 -21.17
N GLN A 157 23.43 10.55 -20.19
CA GLN A 157 22.98 9.67 -19.11
C GLN A 157 21.64 8.96 -19.39
N THR A 158 20.94 9.26 -20.48
CA THR A 158 19.66 8.60 -20.79
C THR A 158 19.89 7.21 -21.38
N ILE A 159 19.93 6.19 -20.52
CA ILE A 159 19.66 4.80 -20.91
C ILE A 159 18.30 4.78 -21.63
N PRO A 160 18.14 4.10 -22.78
CA PRO A 160 16.86 4.06 -23.47
C PRO A 160 15.78 3.55 -22.50
N PRO A 161 14.68 4.30 -22.29
CA PRO A 161 13.63 3.86 -21.39
C PRO A 161 13.07 2.54 -21.91
N LEU A 162 12.91 1.56 -21.03
CA LEU A 162 12.24 0.30 -21.36
C LEU A 162 10.75 0.61 -21.68
N THR A 163 10.44 0.86 -22.95
CA THR A 163 9.10 1.20 -23.40
C THR A 163 8.25 -0.07 -23.49
N LEU A 164 7.49 -0.37 -22.43
CA LEU A 164 6.44 -1.38 -22.51
C LEU A 164 5.31 -0.86 -23.41
N ASP A 165 4.94 -1.65 -24.42
CA ASP A 165 3.78 -1.38 -25.29
C ASP A 165 2.47 -1.46 -24.48
N LEU A 166 1.44 -0.71 -24.92
CA LEU A 166 0.15 -0.59 -24.24
C LEU A 166 -0.50 -1.97 -23.97
N ARG A 167 -0.39 -2.89 -24.93
CA ARG A 167 -0.95 -4.25 -24.81
C ARG A 167 -0.29 -5.02 -23.68
N SER A 168 1.03 -4.97 -23.60
CA SER A 168 1.80 -5.64 -22.54
C SER A 168 1.50 -5.04 -21.17
N LEU A 169 1.39 -3.71 -21.09
CA LEU A 169 1.05 -3.02 -19.85
C LEU A 169 -0.35 -3.39 -19.33
N LEU A 170 -1.34 -3.46 -20.23
CA LEU A 170 -2.70 -3.86 -19.89
C LEU A 170 -2.76 -5.33 -19.44
N LEU A 171 -2.07 -6.23 -20.16
CA LEU A 171 -1.98 -7.65 -19.77
C LEU A 171 -1.35 -7.82 -18.39
N VAL A 172 -0.23 -7.15 -18.11
CA VAL A 172 0.42 -7.18 -16.79
C VAL A 172 -0.51 -6.65 -15.71
N MET A 173 -1.19 -5.52 -15.97
CA MET A 173 -2.14 -4.96 -15.01
C MET A 173 -3.32 -5.91 -14.73
N LEU A 174 -3.92 -6.51 -15.78
CA LEU A 174 -4.99 -7.49 -15.61
C LEU A 174 -4.51 -8.71 -14.83
N LEU A 175 -3.31 -9.21 -15.11
CA LEU A 175 -2.74 -10.35 -14.40
C LEU A 175 -2.56 -10.03 -12.91
N LEU A 176 -2.00 -8.87 -12.58
CA LEU A 176 -1.82 -8.44 -11.19
C LEU A 176 -3.16 -8.26 -10.46
N CYS A 177 -4.14 -7.61 -11.11
CA CYS A 177 -5.50 -7.49 -10.54
C CYS A 177 -6.16 -8.86 -10.32
N THR A 178 -5.94 -9.80 -11.26
CA THR A 178 -6.46 -11.18 -11.14
C THR A 178 -5.81 -11.90 -9.96
N VAL A 179 -4.51 -11.74 -9.75
CA VAL A 179 -3.81 -12.27 -8.56
C VAL A 179 -4.45 -11.73 -7.28
N VAL A 180 -4.71 -10.42 -7.18
CA VAL A 180 -5.39 -9.84 -6.00
C VAL A 180 -6.79 -10.43 -5.80
N GLY A 181 -7.56 -10.59 -6.88
CA GLY A 181 -8.89 -11.20 -6.82
C GLY A 181 -8.86 -12.66 -6.33
N LEU A 182 -7.92 -13.46 -6.83
CA LEU A 182 -7.71 -14.84 -6.39
C LEU A 182 -7.24 -14.93 -4.94
N MET A 183 -6.35 -14.04 -4.51
CA MET A 183 -5.95 -13.95 -3.10
C MET A 183 -7.17 -13.65 -2.22
N LEU A 184 -7.99 -12.66 -2.59
CA LEU A 184 -9.17 -12.28 -1.81
C LEU A 184 -10.15 -13.44 -1.69
N LEU A 185 -10.32 -14.20 -2.77
CA LEU A 185 -11.16 -15.39 -2.77
C LEU A 185 -10.58 -16.49 -1.86
N HIS A 186 -9.29 -16.81 -2.00
CA HIS A 186 -8.59 -17.81 -1.19
C HIS A 186 -8.66 -17.52 0.31
N TYR A 187 -8.34 -16.30 0.73
CA TYR A 187 -8.43 -15.96 2.15
C TYR A 187 -9.89 -15.82 2.62
N GLY A 188 -10.80 -15.46 1.72
CA GLY A 188 -12.24 -15.43 1.97
C GLY A 188 -12.81 -16.81 2.31
N THR A 189 -12.43 -17.85 1.56
CA THR A 189 -12.89 -19.23 1.83
C THR A 189 -12.38 -19.78 3.17
N ILE A 190 -11.22 -19.31 3.63
CA ILE A 190 -10.67 -19.68 4.95
C ILE A 190 -11.33 -18.88 6.08
N THR A 191 -11.60 -17.58 5.86
CA THR A 191 -12.08 -16.67 6.92
C THR A 191 -13.59 -16.79 7.15
N LEU A 192 -14.40 -16.87 6.09
CA LEU A 192 -15.87 -16.81 6.20
C LEU A 192 -16.48 -17.93 7.06
N PRO A 193 -16.01 -19.20 7.00
CA PRO A 193 -16.53 -20.26 7.87
C PRO A 193 -16.29 -19.99 9.36
N LEU A 194 -15.26 -19.23 9.72
CA LEU A 194 -14.96 -18.89 11.12
C LEU A 194 -16.07 -18.04 11.77
N TRP A 195 -16.90 -17.37 10.96
CA TRP A 195 -18.03 -16.59 11.45
C TRP A 195 -19.22 -17.45 11.91
N HIS A 196 -19.32 -18.70 11.44
CA HIS A 196 -20.38 -19.64 11.83
C HIS A 196 -19.77 -20.82 12.61
N PRO A 197 -19.40 -20.62 13.89
CA PRO A 197 -18.87 -21.71 14.70
C PRO A 197 -19.94 -22.80 14.83
N GLU A 198 -19.60 -24.02 14.41
CA GLU A 198 -20.45 -25.20 14.59
C GLU A 198 -20.71 -25.41 16.09
N LEU A 199 -21.91 -25.05 16.54
CA LEU A 199 -22.33 -25.06 17.95
C LEU A 199 -22.33 -26.45 18.61
N GLY A 200 -22.01 -27.51 17.85
CA GLY A 200 -22.06 -28.90 18.31
C GLY A 200 -20.72 -29.51 18.74
N ILE A 201 -19.57 -28.97 18.31
CA ILE A 201 -18.25 -29.56 18.63
C ILE A 201 -17.20 -28.46 18.84
N PRO A 202 -16.63 -28.31 20.06
CA PRO A 202 -15.52 -27.41 20.27
C PRO A 202 -14.28 -27.90 19.51
N HIS A 203 -13.90 -27.17 18.45
CA HIS A 203 -12.70 -27.44 17.67
C HIS A 203 -11.46 -26.98 18.42
N VAL A 204 -10.90 -27.85 19.25
CA VAL A 204 -9.69 -27.59 20.06
C VAL A 204 -8.40 -27.55 19.24
N THR A 205 -8.38 -28.16 18.05
CA THR A 205 -7.25 -28.09 17.11
C THR A 205 -7.77 -27.91 15.68
N PRO A 206 -8.02 -26.67 15.24
CA PRO A 206 -8.49 -26.43 13.89
C PRO A 206 -7.45 -26.84 12.84
N PRO A 207 -7.91 -27.17 11.61
CA PRO A 207 -7.00 -27.51 10.52
C PRO A 207 -6.09 -26.31 10.21
N LEU A 208 -4.84 -26.59 9.85
CA LEU A 208 -3.87 -25.55 9.49
C LEU A 208 -4.31 -24.86 8.19
N PRO A 209 -4.31 -23.52 8.13
CA PRO A 209 -4.64 -22.81 6.91
C PRO A 209 -3.53 -22.97 5.88
N ALA A 210 -3.89 -23.21 4.62
CA ALA A 210 -2.94 -23.33 3.54
C ALA A 210 -2.45 -21.95 3.07
N ALA A 211 -1.12 -21.77 3.01
CA ALA A 211 -0.48 -20.59 2.41
C ALA A 211 -0.97 -20.36 0.98
N PHE A 212 -0.95 -19.11 0.51
CA PHE A 212 -1.29 -18.84 -0.89
C PHE A 212 -0.18 -19.33 -1.81
N SER A 213 -0.36 -20.54 -2.35
CA SER A 213 0.62 -21.26 -3.16
C SER A 213 -0.03 -21.78 -4.45
N TRP A 214 0.81 -22.30 -5.35
CA TRP A 214 0.32 -22.96 -6.56
C TRP A 214 -0.64 -24.12 -6.26
N ILE A 215 -0.35 -24.91 -5.21
CA ILE A 215 -1.21 -26.03 -4.79
C ILE A 215 -2.56 -25.53 -4.30
N SER A 216 -2.58 -24.44 -3.54
CA SER A 216 -3.81 -23.81 -3.05
C SER A 216 -4.66 -23.29 -4.20
N LEU A 217 -4.04 -22.74 -5.25
CA LEU A 217 -4.75 -22.35 -6.47
C LEU A 217 -5.33 -23.55 -7.22
N GLN A 218 -4.58 -24.65 -7.33
CA GLN A 218 -5.09 -25.88 -7.93
C GLN A 218 -6.28 -26.43 -7.12
N GLN A 219 -6.21 -26.42 -5.80
CA GLN A 219 -7.34 -26.81 -4.95
C GLN A 219 -8.53 -25.87 -5.19
N LEU A 220 -8.31 -24.56 -5.23
CA LEU A 220 -9.38 -23.60 -5.46
C LEU A 220 -10.06 -23.76 -6.83
N LEU A 221 -9.28 -23.98 -7.89
CA LEU A 221 -9.76 -23.98 -9.27
C LEU A 221 -10.14 -25.37 -9.81
N LEU A 222 -9.50 -26.43 -9.33
CA LEU A 222 -9.59 -27.79 -9.90
C LEU A 222 -10.17 -28.83 -8.94
N SER A 223 -10.30 -28.54 -7.63
CA SER A 223 -10.88 -29.53 -6.70
C SER A 223 -12.40 -29.68 -6.84
N GLN A 224 -13.06 -28.71 -7.46
CA GLN A 224 -14.51 -28.70 -7.64
C GLN A 224 -14.86 -28.96 -9.11
N PRO A 225 -15.83 -29.83 -9.41
CA PRO A 225 -16.34 -29.98 -10.77
C PRO A 225 -16.98 -28.65 -11.23
N PHE A 226 -16.84 -28.33 -12.51
CA PHE A 226 -17.45 -27.12 -13.09
C PHE A 226 -18.96 -27.08 -12.83
N GLY A 227 -19.39 -26.17 -11.95
CA GLY A 227 -20.76 -26.06 -11.44
C GLY A 227 -21.11 -24.65 -10.95
N SER A 228 -22.24 -24.51 -10.24
CA SER A 228 -22.75 -23.22 -9.75
C SER A 228 -21.76 -22.48 -8.84
N GLU A 229 -21.05 -23.21 -7.99
CA GLU A 229 -20.08 -22.62 -7.05
C GLU A 229 -18.92 -21.93 -7.77
N GLN A 230 -18.43 -22.50 -8.87
CA GLN A 230 -17.31 -21.92 -9.63
C GLN A 230 -17.73 -20.66 -10.41
N ILE A 231 -18.98 -20.57 -10.86
CA ILE A 231 -19.50 -19.39 -11.57
C ILE A 231 -19.50 -18.17 -10.64
N TRP A 232 -19.94 -18.34 -9.39
CA TRP A 232 -19.90 -17.27 -8.40
C TRP A 232 -18.48 -16.82 -8.07
N GLN A 233 -17.55 -17.76 -7.96
CA GLN A 233 -16.13 -17.46 -7.72
C GLN A 233 -15.51 -16.64 -8.87
N LEU A 234 -15.72 -17.08 -10.11
CA LEU A 234 -15.24 -16.35 -11.30
C LEU A 234 -15.90 -14.97 -11.42
N GLY A 235 -17.20 -14.89 -11.16
CA GLY A 235 -17.94 -13.62 -11.11
C GLY A 235 -17.37 -12.66 -10.06
N PHE A 236 -17.08 -13.16 -8.86
CA PHE A 236 -16.46 -12.38 -7.79
C PHE A 236 -15.08 -11.84 -8.21
N VAL A 237 -14.20 -12.70 -8.74
CA VAL A 237 -12.88 -12.27 -9.23
C VAL A 237 -13.02 -11.22 -10.33
N ALA A 238 -13.93 -11.42 -11.29
CA ALA A 238 -14.17 -10.45 -12.36
C ALA A 238 -14.63 -9.09 -11.81
N VAL A 239 -15.55 -9.07 -10.84
CA VAL A 239 -16.01 -7.84 -10.18
C VAL A 239 -14.87 -7.13 -9.46
N VAL A 240 -14.04 -7.87 -8.72
CA VAL A 240 -12.88 -7.32 -8.00
C VAL A 240 -11.86 -6.74 -8.99
N VAL A 241 -11.57 -7.43 -10.09
CA VAL A 241 -10.67 -6.96 -11.15
C VAL A 241 -11.19 -5.65 -11.76
N VAL A 242 -12.47 -5.60 -12.13
CA VAL A 242 -13.09 -4.39 -12.68
C VAL A 242 -13.03 -3.23 -11.67
N ALA A 243 -13.33 -3.48 -10.41
CA ALA A 243 -13.25 -2.47 -9.36
C ALA A 243 -11.82 -1.93 -9.17
N LEU A 244 -10.81 -2.82 -9.15
CA LEU A 244 -9.39 -2.46 -9.06
C LEU A 244 -8.92 -1.63 -10.26
N VAL A 245 -9.42 -1.91 -11.47
CA VAL A 245 -9.09 -1.13 -12.66
C VAL A 245 -9.72 0.28 -12.59
N ILE A 246 -10.94 0.43 -12.08
CA ILE A 246 -11.64 1.73 -12.01
C ILE A 246 -11.09 2.64 -10.91
N LYS A 247 -10.83 2.10 -9.70
CA LYS A 247 -10.31 2.85 -8.54
C LYS A 247 -9.26 2.05 -7.76
N PRO A 248 -8.04 1.84 -8.31
CA PRO A 248 -7.04 0.96 -7.71
C PRO A 248 -6.67 1.37 -6.28
N GLN A 249 -6.44 2.66 -6.04
CA GLN A 249 -6.01 3.13 -4.71
C GLN A 249 -7.04 2.90 -3.60
N PHE A 250 -8.33 3.12 -3.91
CA PHE A 250 -9.39 2.91 -2.93
C PHE A 250 -9.60 1.42 -2.67
N CYS A 251 -9.70 0.62 -3.74
CA CYS A 251 -9.89 -0.82 -3.64
C CYS A 251 -8.72 -1.50 -2.93
N LEU A 252 -7.46 -1.15 -3.23
CA LEU A 252 -6.29 -1.72 -2.57
C LEU A 252 -6.24 -1.39 -1.08
N ARG A 253 -6.64 -0.18 -0.66
CA ARG A 253 -6.72 0.17 0.76
C ARG A 253 -7.83 -0.60 1.48
N ALA A 254 -9.00 -0.74 0.86
CA ALA A 254 -10.09 -1.53 1.42
C ALA A 254 -9.70 -3.01 1.56
N ILE A 255 -9.05 -3.58 0.54
CA ILE A 255 -8.55 -4.95 0.54
C ILE A 255 -7.43 -5.13 1.59
N ALA A 256 -6.54 -4.15 1.76
CA ALA A 256 -5.50 -4.19 2.80
C ALA A 256 -6.10 -4.28 4.21
N ILE A 257 -7.15 -3.52 4.49
CA ILE A 257 -7.89 -3.58 5.76
C ILE A 257 -8.56 -4.94 5.91
N ALA A 258 -9.25 -5.41 4.87
CA ALA A 258 -9.92 -6.71 4.87
C ALA A 258 -8.93 -7.84 5.16
N PHE A 259 -7.78 -7.88 4.48
CA PHE A 259 -6.76 -8.89 4.73
C PHE A 259 -6.13 -8.81 6.12
N SER A 260 -5.89 -7.59 6.62
CA SER A 260 -5.37 -7.41 7.98
C SER A 260 -6.32 -8.00 9.02
N LEU A 261 -7.63 -7.80 8.84
CA LEU A 261 -8.66 -8.39 9.69
C LEU A 261 -8.77 -9.91 9.49
N SER A 262 -8.72 -10.40 8.25
CA SER A 262 -8.76 -11.84 7.94
C SER A 262 -7.60 -12.61 8.57
N TRP A 263 -6.34 -12.19 8.34
CA TRP A 263 -5.19 -12.88 8.94
C TRP A 263 -5.19 -12.81 10.45
N SER A 264 -5.61 -11.68 11.01
CA SER A 264 -5.79 -11.49 12.45
C SER A 264 -6.78 -12.49 13.05
N LEU A 265 -7.96 -12.65 12.43
CA LEU A 265 -8.95 -13.63 12.87
C LEU A 265 -8.45 -15.07 12.71
N ILE A 266 -7.81 -15.40 11.58
CA ILE A 266 -7.30 -16.75 11.31
C ILE A 266 -6.21 -17.14 12.33
N LEU A 267 -5.24 -16.27 12.60
CA LEU A 267 -4.16 -16.56 13.56
C LEU A 267 -4.68 -16.60 15.00
N SER A 268 -5.62 -15.73 15.35
CA SER A 268 -6.31 -15.76 16.65
C SER A 268 -7.06 -17.09 16.86
N TYR A 269 -7.70 -17.62 15.82
CA TYR A 269 -8.35 -18.93 15.88
C TYR A 269 -7.36 -20.09 16.13
N GLN A 270 -6.10 -19.93 15.74
CA GLN A 270 -5.01 -20.90 15.93
C GLN A 270 -4.23 -20.71 17.25
N TRP A 271 -4.77 -19.95 18.21
CA TRP A 271 -4.16 -19.66 19.51
C TRP A 271 -3.54 -20.88 20.20
N GLY A 272 -4.20 -22.03 20.14
CA GLY A 272 -3.74 -23.26 20.82
C GLY A 272 -2.37 -23.73 20.33
N ARG A 273 -2.09 -23.60 19.02
CA ARG A 273 -0.79 -23.97 18.44
C ARG A 273 0.31 -22.99 18.85
N VAL A 274 -0.03 -21.70 18.89
CA VAL A 274 0.91 -20.66 19.32
C VAL A 274 1.24 -20.82 20.81
N LEU A 275 0.25 -21.13 21.65
CA LEU A 275 0.50 -21.36 23.06
C LEU A 275 1.36 -22.60 23.30
N GLN A 276 1.11 -23.69 22.56
CA GLN A 276 1.91 -24.92 22.62
C GLN A 276 3.36 -24.73 22.15
N TYR A 277 3.62 -23.78 21.25
CA TYR A 277 4.99 -23.43 20.84
C TYR A 277 5.82 -22.87 22.00
N PHE A 278 5.21 -22.09 22.90
CA PHE A 278 5.89 -21.56 24.08
C PHE A 278 5.98 -22.57 25.23
N HIS A 279 5.16 -23.61 25.21
CA HIS A 279 5.13 -24.67 26.22
C HIS A 279 5.21 -26.08 25.60
N PRO A 280 6.31 -26.42 24.89
CA PRO A 280 6.46 -27.72 24.24
C PRO A 280 6.80 -28.82 25.26
N THR A 281 6.30 -30.03 25.04
CA THR A 281 6.62 -31.23 25.83
C THR A 281 7.55 -32.15 25.04
N ALA A 282 8.70 -32.52 25.60
CA ALA A 282 9.63 -33.44 24.94
C ALA A 282 9.06 -34.86 24.88
N PHE A 283 9.19 -35.52 23.72
CA PHE A 283 8.80 -36.93 23.58
C PHE A 283 9.96 -37.87 23.90
N GLN A 284 11.19 -37.36 23.98
CA GLN A 284 12.42 -38.14 24.20
C GLN A 284 12.62 -39.23 23.14
N LEU A 285 12.04 -39.02 21.96
CA LEU A 285 12.15 -39.90 20.80
C LEU A 285 12.69 -39.07 19.65
N GLU A 286 13.93 -39.35 19.27
CA GLU A 286 14.58 -38.71 18.13
C GLU A 286 14.12 -39.37 16.84
N GLU A 287 13.80 -38.55 15.83
CA GLU A 287 13.44 -39.08 14.53
C GLU A 287 14.68 -39.57 13.75
N PRO A 288 14.55 -40.59 12.90
CA PRO A 288 15.69 -41.16 12.18
C PRO A 288 16.37 -40.22 11.17
N GLN A 289 15.62 -39.27 10.59
CA GLN A 289 16.07 -38.50 9.44
C GLN A 289 16.86 -37.24 9.81
N PHE A 290 16.42 -36.50 10.84
CA PHE A 290 17.03 -35.21 11.21
C PHE A 290 17.52 -35.17 12.66
N GLN A 291 17.41 -36.28 13.42
CA GLN A 291 17.91 -36.39 14.80
C GLN A 291 17.37 -35.29 15.73
N HIS A 292 16.17 -34.77 15.45
CA HIS A 292 15.44 -33.89 16.34
C HIS A 292 14.39 -34.68 17.11
N ASP A 293 14.10 -34.25 18.34
CA ASP A 293 12.95 -34.75 19.10
C ASP A 293 11.65 -34.42 18.32
N ILE A 294 10.74 -35.39 18.25
CA ILE A 294 9.43 -35.26 17.59
C ILE A 294 8.64 -34.02 18.05
N SER A 295 8.88 -33.54 19.28
CA SER A 295 8.32 -32.30 19.83
C SER A 295 8.53 -31.07 18.93
N PHE A 296 9.63 -31.04 18.17
CA PHE A 296 9.86 -29.99 17.18
C PHE A 296 8.74 -29.98 16.12
N HIS A 297 8.42 -31.13 15.54
CA HIS A 297 7.43 -31.24 14.46
C HIS A 297 6.00 -31.05 14.94
N VAL A 298 5.71 -31.45 16.19
CA VAL A 298 4.37 -31.32 16.76
C VAL A 298 4.07 -29.89 17.20
N PHE A 299 5.02 -29.21 17.85
CA PHE A 299 4.76 -27.92 18.49
C PHE A 299 5.38 -26.72 17.75
N ASN A 300 6.54 -26.89 17.10
CA ASN A 300 7.25 -25.78 16.47
C ASN A 300 6.89 -25.61 14.99
N LEU A 301 6.92 -26.69 14.23
CA LEU A 301 6.65 -26.66 12.79
C LEU A 301 5.30 -26.00 12.42
N PRO A 302 4.18 -26.26 13.12
CA PRO A 302 2.90 -25.63 12.79
C PRO A 302 2.92 -24.11 12.92
N VAL A 303 3.70 -23.56 13.88
CA VAL A 303 3.82 -22.11 14.05
C VAL A 303 4.64 -21.48 12.93
N TRP A 304 5.71 -22.15 12.48
CA TRP A 304 6.44 -21.72 11.28
C TRP A 304 5.57 -21.74 10.02
N GLN A 305 4.67 -22.72 9.88
CA GLN A 305 3.71 -22.77 8.78
C GLN A 305 2.68 -21.64 8.87
N LEU A 306 2.22 -21.27 10.08
CA LEU A 306 1.35 -20.11 10.26
C LEU A 306 2.06 -18.79 9.91
N LEU A 307 3.34 -18.68 10.25
CA LEU A 307 4.16 -17.53 9.85
C LEU A 307 4.35 -17.47 8.33
N ASP A 308 4.63 -18.59 7.67
CA ASP A 308 4.73 -18.66 6.21
C ASP A 308 3.41 -18.28 5.53
N PHE A 309 2.29 -18.84 6.01
CA PHE A 309 0.94 -18.50 5.58
C PHE A 309 0.67 -16.99 5.66
N TRP A 310 0.96 -16.38 6.81
CA TRP A 310 0.68 -14.97 7.07
C TRP A 310 1.63 -14.05 6.31
N LEU A 311 2.95 -14.23 6.47
CA LEU A 311 3.96 -13.37 5.88
C LEU A 311 4.01 -13.51 4.36
N GLY A 312 3.87 -14.73 3.83
CA GLY A 312 3.80 -14.97 2.39
C GLY A 312 2.65 -14.20 1.75
N GLY A 313 1.45 -14.25 2.35
CA GLY A 313 0.30 -13.46 1.94
C GLY A 313 0.53 -11.96 2.03
N LEU A 314 1.07 -11.51 3.17
CA LEU A 314 1.35 -10.10 3.45
C LEU A 314 2.33 -9.49 2.44
N PHE A 315 3.47 -10.16 2.20
CA PHE A 315 4.49 -9.71 1.26
C PHE A 315 4.01 -9.76 -0.19
N LEU A 316 3.34 -10.84 -0.60
CA LEU A 316 2.83 -10.97 -1.96
C LEU A 316 1.82 -9.87 -2.28
N PHE A 317 0.82 -9.67 -1.42
CA PHE A 317 -0.16 -8.62 -1.64
C PHE A 317 0.48 -7.23 -1.61
N GLY A 318 1.37 -6.97 -0.65
CA GLY A 318 2.10 -5.69 -0.58
C GLY A 318 2.87 -5.39 -1.86
N LEU A 319 3.62 -6.35 -2.39
CA LEU A 319 4.35 -6.22 -3.64
C LEU A 319 3.41 -5.96 -4.82
N VAL A 320 2.41 -6.82 -5.01
CA VAL A 320 1.45 -6.72 -6.12
C VAL A 320 0.72 -5.37 -6.07
N ALA A 321 0.29 -4.94 -4.89
CA ALA A 321 -0.43 -3.69 -4.72
C ALA A 321 0.43 -2.45 -5.04
N VAL A 322 1.71 -2.44 -4.61
CA VAL A 322 2.65 -1.37 -4.96
C VAL A 322 2.89 -1.32 -6.47
N VAL A 323 3.09 -2.48 -7.11
CA VAL A 323 3.26 -2.57 -8.57
C VAL A 323 2.02 -2.07 -9.31
N ILE A 324 0.80 -2.43 -8.87
CA ILE A 324 -0.45 -1.91 -9.45
C ILE A 324 -0.52 -0.38 -9.33
N ILE A 325 -0.22 0.19 -8.17
CA ILE A 325 -0.22 1.65 -7.98
C ILE A 325 0.78 2.33 -8.91
N TYR A 326 1.96 1.72 -9.09
CA TYR A 326 3.02 2.25 -9.93
C TYR A 326 2.66 2.21 -11.41
N ILE A 327 2.16 1.07 -11.92
CA ILE A 327 1.69 0.95 -13.30
C ILE A 327 0.50 1.88 -13.56
N ALA A 328 -0.38 2.08 -12.58
CA ALA A 328 -1.48 3.02 -12.64
C ALA A 328 -1.07 4.50 -12.44
N SER A 329 0.23 4.81 -12.34
CA SER A 329 0.75 6.18 -12.20
C SER A 329 1.04 6.84 -13.56
N GLY A 330 1.05 8.17 -13.59
CA GLY A 330 1.55 8.95 -14.74
C GLY A 330 0.69 8.89 -16.02
N ASN A 331 -0.61 8.54 -15.93
CA ASN A 331 -1.47 8.29 -17.09
C ASN A 331 -0.90 7.23 -18.07
N SER A 332 -0.04 6.32 -17.59
CA SER A 332 0.62 5.30 -18.42
C SER A 332 -0.38 4.45 -19.22
N LEU A 333 -1.53 4.12 -18.62
CA LEU A 333 -2.64 3.42 -19.28
C LEU A 333 -3.28 4.22 -20.44
N SER A 334 -3.36 5.54 -20.31
CA SER A 334 -3.97 6.42 -21.34
C SER A 334 -2.98 6.81 -22.44
N GLN A 335 -1.68 6.87 -22.14
CA GLN A 335 -0.65 7.27 -23.10
C GLN A 335 0.01 6.09 -23.81
N GLY A 336 -0.25 4.86 -23.34
CA GLY A 336 0.36 3.64 -23.89
C GLY A 336 1.88 3.61 -23.78
N LYS A 337 2.45 4.43 -22.89
CA LYS A 337 3.88 4.57 -22.68
C LYS A 337 4.14 4.61 -21.18
N PHE A 338 5.03 3.73 -20.74
CA PHE A 338 5.52 3.70 -19.37
C PHE A 338 6.77 4.58 -19.28
N PRO A 339 6.77 5.65 -18.45
CA PRO A 339 7.90 6.58 -18.36
C PRO A 339 9.16 5.99 -17.70
N GLY A 340 9.16 4.71 -17.31
CA GLY A 340 10.31 4.03 -16.70
C GLY A 340 10.40 4.27 -15.19
N PHE A 341 11.35 3.56 -14.56
CA PHE A 341 11.70 3.74 -13.16
C PHE A 341 12.49 5.04 -13.00
N SER A 342 12.08 5.93 -12.09
CA SER A 342 12.90 7.09 -11.73
C SER A 342 14.13 6.59 -10.99
N GLU A 343 15.32 6.88 -11.53
CA GLU A 343 16.61 6.62 -10.87
C GLU A 343 16.85 7.54 -9.66
#